data_AF-K1WPS2-F1
#
_entry.id   AF-K1WPS2-F1
#
_cell.length_a   1.000
_cell.length_b   1.000
_cell.length_c   1.000
_cell.angle_alpha   90.00
_cell.angle_beta   90.00
_cell.angle_gamma   90.00
#
_symmetry.space_group_name_H-M   'P 1'
#
loop_
_entity.id
_entity.type
_entity.pdbx_description
1 polymer ?
#
loop_
_entity_poly.entity_id
_entity_poly.type
_entity_poly.pdbx_seq_one_letter_code
_entity_poly.pdbx_strand_id
1 'polypeptide(L)'
;MDFHYCDYWGSSKGMNSFLRNSLAKFAAANPSIEICVSPRPNKHPVIIAHYLGSNLNRHKAICVRNLEKEQILKKAELLRDANGDKLKKIKKPVMSIKDSVRGVWSPYHGDGMHV
;
A
#
# COMPACT_ATOMS: atom_id res chain seq x y z
N MET A 1 7.34 -3.14 7.73
CA MET A 1 7.81 -2.57 6.45
C MET A 1 9.29 -2.81 6.38
N ASP A 2 9.73 -3.58 5.40
CA ASP A 2 11.11 -3.99 5.25
C ASP A 2 11.80 -3.14 4.19
N PHE A 3 12.92 -2.52 4.56
CA PHE A 3 13.77 -1.75 3.68
C PHE A 3 15.04 -2.55 3.40
N HIS A 4 15.16 -3.02 2.16
CA HIS A 4 16.33 -3.73 1.71
C HIS A 4 17.25 -2.82 0.89
N TYR A 5 18.53 -2.83 1.21
CA TYR A 5 19.53 -1.95 0.60
C TYR A 5 20.83 -2.70 0.29
N CYS A 6 21.72 -2.10 -0.49
CA CYS A 6 23.06 -2.63 -0.73
C CYS A 6 24.10 -1.51 -0.59
N ASP A 7 25.23 -1.79 0.07
CA ASP A 7 26.30 -0.80 0.28
C ASP A 7 27.14 -0.53 -0.97
N TYR A 8 27.28 -1.54 -1.85
CA TYR A 8 28.26 -1.52 -2.93
C TYR A 8 27.72 -0.94 -4.25
N TRP A 9 26.48 -1.24 -4.59
CA TRP A 9 25.94 -0.94 -5.91
C TRP A 9 25.26 0.43 -5.97
N GLY A 10 25.61 1.24 -6.98
CA GLY A 10 25.08 2.60 -7.15
C GLY A 10 23.55 2.68 -7.22
N SER A 11 22.87 1.60 -7.60
CA SER A 11 21.41 1.54 -7.62
C SER A 11 20.73 1.69 -6.26
N SER A 12 21.47 1.47 -5.17
CA SER A 12 21.02 1.66 -3.79
C SER A 12 21.43 3.01 -3.20
N LYS A 13 22.10 3.90 -3.95
CA LYS A 13 22.61 5.18 -3.45
C LYS A 13 21.50 6.02 -2.80
N GLY A 14 20.36 6.16 -3.46
CA GLY A 14 19.24 6.92 -2.90
C GLY A 14 18.56 6.21 -1.73
N MET A 15 18.50 4.87 -1.72
CA MET A 15 18.00 4.12 -0.57
C MET A 15 18.89 4.36 0.65
N ASN A 16 20.21 4.26 0.49
CA ASN A 16 21.18 4.50 1.57
C ASN A 16 21.05 5.94 2.10
N SER A 17 20.83 6.91 1.21
CA SER A 17 20.56 8.30 1.59
C SER A 17 19.24 8.47 2.34
N PHE A 18 18.16 7.80 1.92
CA PHE A 18 16.88 7.77 2.60
C PHE A 18 16.98 7.17 4.00
N LEU A 19 17.66 6.02 4.15
CA LEU A 19 17.87 5.34 5.43
C LEU A 19 18.59 6.24 6.45
N ARG A 20 19.59 7.01 6.00
CA ARG A 20 20.39 7.89 6.87
C ARG A 20 19.66 9.18 7.26
N ASN A 21 18.93 9.80 6.33
CA ASN A 21 18.44 11.17 6.50
C ASN A 21 16.93 11.27 6.78
N SER A 22 16.13 10.32 6.29
CA SER A 22 14.67 10.45 6.26
C SER A 22 13.94 9.35 7.03
N LEU A 23 14.52 8.15 7.13
CA LEU A 23 13.84 7.00 7.72
C LEU A 23 13.48 7.23 9.19
N ALA A 24 14.38 7.80 10.00
CA ALA A 24 14.09 8.04 11.42
C ALA A 24 12.86 8.94 11.63
N LYS A 25 12.75 10.01 10.83
CA LYS A 25 11.59 10.91 10.85
C LYS A 25 10.32 10.20 10.38
N PHE A 26 10.42 9.39 9.32
CA PHE A 26 9.30 8.59 8.83
C PHE A 26 8.82 7.57 9.87
N ALA A 27 9.74 6.88 10.54
CA ALA A 27 9.43 5.92 11.59
C ALA A 27 8.74 6.59 12.80
N ALA A 28 9.28 7.72 13.27
CA ALA A 28 8.70 8.48 14.36
C ALA A 28 7.28 8.98 14.06
N ALA A 29 6.99 9.33 12.80
CA ALA A 29 5.67 9.76 12.37
C ALA A 29 4.66 8.61 12.23
N ASN A 30 5.11 7.35 12.14
CA ASN A 30 4.26 6.18 11.91
C ASN A 30 4.53 5.07 12.96
N PRO A 31 4.23 5.31 14.25
CA PRO A 31 4.58 4.38 15.34
C PRO A 31 3.83 3.03 15.27
N SER A 32 2.73 2.95 14.52
CA SER A 32 1.97 1.71 14.31
C SER A 32 2.60 0.76 13.28
N ILE A 33 3.66 1.18 12.60
CA ILE A 33 4.32 0.40 11.56
C ILE A 33 5.64 -0.12 12.10
N GLU A 34 5.76 -1.44 12.20
CA GLU A 34 7.05 -2.08 12.44
C GLU A 34 7.97 -1.84 11.23
N ILE A 35 9.19 -1.36 11.45
CA ILE A 35 10.15 -1.03 10.39
C ILE A 35 11.40 -1.87 10.59
N CYS A 36 11.75 -2.66 9.58
CA CYS A 36 12.94 -3.49 9.56
C CYS A 36 13.87 -3.03 8.44
N VAL A 37 15.16 -2.86 8.75
CA VAL A 37 16.17 -2.51 7.76
C VAL A 37 17.16 -3.66 7.69
N SER A 38 17.38 -4.20 6.49
CA SER A 38 18.33 -5.30 6.31
C SER A 38 19.11 -5.16 5.00
N PRO A 39 20.43 -5.45 5.02
CA PRO A 39 21.22 -5.46 3.80
C PRO A 39 20.78 -6.62 2.90
N ARG A 40 20.83 -6.40 1.60
CA ARG A 40 20.56 -7.36 0.54
C ARG A 40 21.63 -7.24 -0.55
N PRO A 41 22.82 -7.81 -0.32
CA PRO A 41 23.94 -7.71 -1.26
C PRO A 41 23.58 -8.21 -2.66
N ASN A 42 24.22 -7.64 -3.68
CA ASN A 42 24.07 -8.02 -5.10
C ASN A 42 22.62 -8.01 -5.63
N LYS A 43 21.75 -7.19 -5.02
CA LYS A 43 20.36 -7.02 -5.44
C LYS A 43 19.97 -5.55 -5.41
N HIS A 44 19.00 -5.19 -6.25
CA HIS A 44 18.41 -3.84 -6.22
C HIS A 44 17.66 -3.59 -4.91
N PRO A 45 17.64 -2.33 -4.44
CA PRO A 45 16.91 -1.96 -3.24
C PRO A 45 15.40 -2.11 -3.45
N VAL A 46 14.71 -2.57 -2.42
CA VAL A 46 13.27 -2.83 -2.45
C VAL A 46 12.65 -2.49 -1.10
N ILE A 47 11.44 -1.92 -1.14
CA ILE A 47 10.60 -1.75 0.04
C ILE A 47 9.52 -2.81 -0.01
N ILE A 48 9.35 -3.57 1.07
CA ILE A 48 8.30 -4.58 1.21
C ILE A 48 7.36 -4.15 2.34
N ALA A 49 6.09 -3.90 2.00
CA ALA A 49 5.06 -3.62 2.99
C ALA A 49 4.20 -4.86 3.19
N HIS A 50 4.04 -5.27 4.45
CA HIS A 50 3.15 -6.35 4.89
C HIS A 50 1.88 -5.73 5.45
N TYR A 51 0.72 -6.27 5.05
CA TYR A 51 -0.58 -5.72 5.44
C TYR A 51 -1.39 -6.74 6.22
N LEU A 52 -2.18 -6.23 7.16
CA LEU A 52 -3.17 -7.00 7.89
C LEU A 52 -4.33 -7.37 6.96
N GLY A 53 -4.91 -8.56 7.12
CA GLY A 53 -6.08 -8.99 6.35
C GLY A 53 -6.44 -10.45 6.59
N SER A 54 -7.63 -10.86 6.13
CA SER A 54 -8.18 -12.22 6.36
C SER A 54 -7.40 -13.34 5.68
N ASN A 55 -6.59 -13.02 4.67
CA ASN A 55 -5.81 -13.99 3.91
C ASN A 55 -4.33 -13.83 4.27
N LEU A 56 -3.69 -14.94 4.63
CA LEU A 56 -2.26 -15.01 4.96
C LEU A 56 -1.39 -14.48 3.79
N ASN A 57 -0.35 -13.69 4.12
CA ASN A 57 0.71 -13.22 3.20
C ASN A 57 0.35 -12.14 2.16
N ARG A 58 -0.37 -11.09 2.56
CA ARG A 58 -0.50 -9.88 1.71
C ARG A 58 0.70 -8.97 1.89
N HIS A 59 1.60 -8.98 0.91
CA HIS A 59 2.70 -8.04 0.84
C HIS A 59 2.75 -7.34 -0.53
N LYS A 60 3.20 -6.08 -0.54
CA LYS A 60 3.49 -5.32 -1.76
C LYS A 60 4.96 -4.91 -1.74
N ALA A 61 5.67 -5.29 -2.80
CA ALA A 61 7.07 -4.96 -2.99
C ALA A 61 7.21 -3.88 -4.08
N ILE A 62 7.97 -2.82 -3.80
CA ILE A 62 8.31 -1.79 -4.78
C ILE A 62 9.83 -1.73 -4.90
N CYS A 63 10.34 -2.02 -6.10
CA CYS A 63 11.74 -1.80 -6.43
C CYS A 63 12.01 -0.30 -6.54
N VAL A 64 13.03 0.19 -5.84
CA VAL A 64 13.37 1.63 -5.78
C VAL A 64 14.78 1.90 -6.30
N ARG A 65 15.25 1.08 -7.24
CA ARG A 65 16.56 1.25 -7.89
C ARG A 65 16.68 2.63 -8.54
N ASN A 66 17.84 3.27 -8.36
CA ASN A 66 18.18 4.58 -8.94
C ASN A 66 17.17 5.70 -8.63
N LEU A 67 16.35 5.57 -7.58
CA LEU A 67 15.48 6.65 -7.13
C LEU A 67 16.22 7.51 -6.10
N GLU A 68 15.93 8.81 -6.11
CA GLU A 68 16.42 9.74 -5.08
C GLU A 68 15.64 9.60 -3.76
N LYS A 69 16.20 10.06 -2.65
CA LYS A 69 15.62 9.86 -1.31
C LYS A 69 14.18 10.38 -1.19
N GLU A 70 13.84 11.49 -1.85
CA GLU A 70 12.51 12.09 -1.86
C GLU A 70 11.51 11.22 -2.63
N GLN A 71 11.96 10.58 -3.72
CA GLN A 71 11.13 9.66 -4.49
C GLN A 71 10.88 8.37 -3.72
N ILE A 72 11.88 7.88 -2.98
CA ILE A 72 11.76 6.72 -2.09
C ILE A 72 10.77 7.01 -0.97
N LEU A 73 10.82 8.20 -0.36
CA LEU A 73 9.84 8.64 0.64
C LEU A 73 8.42 8.56 0.07
N LYS A 74 8.18 9.11 -1.13
CA LYS A 74 6.86 9.01 -1.80
C LYS A 74 6.41 7.57 -2.03
N LYS A 75 7.35 6.63 -2.30
CA LYS A 75 7.02 5.21 -2.43
C LYS A 75 6.69 4.56 -1.09
N ALA A 76 7.38 4.96 -0.02
CA ALA A 76 7.07 4.50 1.34
C ALA A 76 5.70 5.01 1.79
N GLU A 77 5.38 6.28 1.53
CA GLU A 77 4.06 6.87 1.79
C GLU A 77 2.96 6.18 0.98
N LEU A 78 3.19 5.92 -0.31
CA LEU A 78 2.26 5.16 -1.13
C LEU A 78 1.96 3.77 -0.53
N LEU A 79 2.99 3.07 -0.04
CA LEU A 79 2.81 1.77 0.62
C LEU A 79 2.11 1.89 1.97
N ARG A 80 2.35 2.95 2.73
CA ARG A 80 1.60 3.22 3.97
C ARG A 80 0.11 3.44 3.69
N ASP A 81 -0.21 4.23 2.67
CA ASP A 81 -1.57 4.66 2.34
C ASP A 81 -2.35 3.58 1.55
N ALA A 82 -1.64 2.59 1.01
CA ALA A 82 -2.24 1.48 0.30
C ALA A 82 -2.84 0.42 1.23
N ASN A 83 -3.66 -0.46 0.66
CA ASN A 83 -4.11 -1.68 1.30
C ASN A 83 -3.36 -2.91 0.75
N GLY A 84 -3.52 -4.06 1.40
CA GLY A 84 -2.94 -5.33 0.94
C GLY A 84 -3.66 -5.99 -0.23
N ASP A 85 -4.75 -5.42 -0.73
CA ASP A 85 -5.56 -6.03 -1.79
C ASP A 85 -4.86 -5.98 -3.15
N LYS A 86 -5.13 -7.01 -3.97
CA LYS A 86 -4.73 -7.02 -5.39
C LYS A 86 -5.39 -5.83 -6.09
N LEU A 87 -4.61 -5.10 -6.89
CA LEU A 87 -5.12 -4.00 -7.70
C LEU A 87 -6.19 -4.55 -8.67
N LYS A 88 -7.38 -3.97 -8.62
CA LYS A 88 -8.53 -4.33 -9.45
C LYS A 88 -9.17 -3.06 -10.00
N LYS A 89 -9.75 -3.16 -11.19
CA LYS A 89 -10.56 -2.08 -11.74
C LYS A 89 -11.82 -1.89 -10.90
N ILE A 90 -12.00 -0.70 -10.34
CA ILE A 90 -13.21 -0.33 -9.60
C ILE A 90 -14.32 -0.07 -10.62
N LYS A 91 -15.41 -0.85 -10.55
CA LYS A 91 -16.56 -0.74 -11.46
C LYS A 91 -17.63 0.22 -10.96
N LYS A 92 -17.78 0.32 -9.63
CA LYS A 92 -18.78 1.13 -8.95
C LYS A 92 -18.09 1.96 -7.86
N PRO A 93 -18.40 3.25 -7.71
CA PRO A 93 -17.77 4.10 -6.70
C PRO A 93 -18.25 3.78 -5.27
N VAL A 94 -19.46 3.21 -5.13
CA VAL A 94 -20.07 2.89 -3.84
C VAL A 94 -20.22 1.38 -3.69
N MET A 95 -19.79 0.87 -2.54
CA MET A 95 -20.02 -0.51 -2.09
C MET A 95 -20.76 -0.46 -0.76
N SER A 96 -21.92 -1.13 -0.68
CA SER A 96 -22.68 -1.29 0.57
C SER A 96 -22.84 -2.78 0.87
N ILE A 97 -22.75 -3.13 2.15
CA ILE A 97 -23.09 -4.46 2.66
C ILE A 97 -24.57 -4.51 3.08
N LYS A 98 -25.16 -3.34 3.39
CA LYS A 98 -26.56 -3.22 3.81
C LYS A 98 -27.48 -3.00 2.63
N ASP A 99 -28.70 -3.50 2.77
CA ASP A 99 -29.79 -3.28 1.84
C ASP A 99 -30.25 -1.83 1.78
N SER A 100 -31.01 -1.51 0.73
CA SER A 100 -31.63 -0.19 0.54
C SER A 100 -32.56 0.16 1.70
N VAL A 101 -32.41 1.37 2.24
CA VAL A 101 -33.27 1.90 3.32
C VAL A 101 -34.74 1.96 2.89
N ARG A 102 -35.01 2.19 1.59
CA ARG A 102 -36.37 2.25 1.03
C ARG A 102 -36.84 0.91 0.46
N GLY A 103 -36.10 -0.17 0.71
CA GLY A 103 -36.31 -1.46 0.07
C GLY A 103 -35.89 -1.47 -1.39
N VAL A 104 -35.95 -2.67 -1.98
CA VAL A 104 -35.85 -2.87 -3.43
C VAL A 104 -37.26 -2.73 -4.01
N TRP A 105 -37.36 -2.16 -5.21
CA TRP A 105 -38.65 -2.02 -5.90
C TRP A 105 -39.38 -3.37 -6.00
N SER A 106 -40.69 -3.36 -5.73
CA SER A 106 -41.57 -4.53 -5.83
C SER A 106 -42.85 -4.16 -6.58
N PRO A 107 -43.25 -4.93 -7.61
CA PRO A 107 -44.44 -4.61 -8.42
C PRO A 107 -45.75 -4.70 -7.63
N TYR A 108 -45.76 -5.43 -6.52
CA TYR A 108 -46.96 -5.69 -5.71
C TYR A 108 -47.19 -4.66 -4.59
N HIS A 109 -46.23 -3.76 -4.37
CA HIS A 109 -46.25 -2.81 -3.25
C HIS A 109 -46.38 -1.35 -3.72
N GLY A 110 -47.00 -1.13 -4.88
CA GLY A 110 -47.33 0.19 -5.42
C GLY A 110 -48.76 0.23 -5.96
N ASP A 111 -49.17 1.36 -6.56
CA ASP A 111 -50.54 1.60 -7.04
C ASP A 111 -50.97 0.78 -8.28
N GLY A 112 -50.16 -0.20 -8.68
CA GLY A 112 -50.37 -1.02 -9.87
C GLY A 112 -50.05 -0.26 -11.17
N MET A 113 -49.77 -1.02 -12.23
CA MET A 113 -49.60 -0.48 -13.58
C MET A 113 -50.79 -0.97 -14.41
N HIS A 114 -51.63 -0.05 -14.91
CA HIS A 114 -52.68 -0.41 -15.86
C HIS A 114 -52.02 -0.77 -17.20
N VAL A 115 -52.46 -1.91 -17.75
CA VAL A 115 -52.00 -2.46 -19.04
C VAL A 115 -53.01 -2.11 -20.11
#